data_AF-A0A7C5LTA5-F1
#
_entry.id   AF-A0A7C5LTA5-F1
#
_cell.length_a   1.000
_cell.length_b   1.000
_cell.length_c   1.000
_cell.angle_alpha   90.00
_cell.angle_beta   90.00
_cell.angle_gamma   90.00
#
_symmetry.space_group_name_H-M   'P 1'
#
loop_
_entity.id
_entity.type
_entity.pdbx_description
1 polymer ?
#
loop_
_entity_poly.entity_id
_entity_poly.type
_entity_poly.pdbx_seq_one_letter_code
_entity_poly.pdbx_strand_id
1 'polypeptide(L)'
;RHNIPTARYDVFTKLADAVAFLGEMNAPYVIKADGLAAGKGVVIADTKEEAIDELTEFFSGKFGDASQCVIIEEFLQGYEISFFAISDGKTILPLIEAQDHKRAYDGDKGPNTGGMGAYSPVPGFDKALQNTIMADILLPTVYHMNKEGCPFIGVLFAGLMVTRDGPKLIEYNVRFGDPECQVLMRRLKSDLVEVMQAAVKGALLDFPALKWSDEPVVNVVMAAKGYPEEYKKGSQIKGIEAANLEDGIRIFHAGTSRGADGILRSNGGRVLNITAQGKSLDEAVRRAYDCLDTYIDWPDGFVRRDIAHNAL
;
A
#
# COMPACT_ATOMS: atom_id res chain seq x y z
N ARG A 1 22.88 -4.32 -5.61
CA ARG A 1 24.09 -3.65 -6.16
C ARG A 1 24.43 -2.32 -5.48
N HIS A 2 23.47 -1.44 -5.17
CA HIS A 2 23.73 -0.10 -4.60
C HIS A 2 23.71 -0.05 -3.06
N ASN A 3 23.79 -1.19 -2.39
CA ASN A 3 23.77 -1.32 -0.93
C ASN A 3 22.60 -0.62 -0.24
N ILE A 4 21.45 -0.50 -0.92
CA ILE A 4 20.19 -0.05 -0.31
C ILE A 4 19.72 -1.15 0.67
N PRO A 5 19.42 -0.81 1.95
CA PRO A 5 18.94 -1.79 2.92
C PRO A 5 17.66 -2.47 2.46
N THR A 6 17.69 -3.80 2.34
CA THR A 6 16.56 -4.66 1.93
C THR A 6 16.75 -6.06 2.55
N ALA A 7 15.73 -6.91 2.46
CA ALA A 7 15.90 -8.34 2.76
C ALA A 7 16.99 -8.95 1.87
N ARG A 8 17.78 -9.90 2.38
CA ARG A 8 18.62 -10.73 1.49
C ARG A 8 17.69 -11.50 0.57
N TYR A 9 17.96 -11.46 -0.72
CA TYR A 9 17.16 -12.16 -1.72
C TYR A 9 18.01 -12.65 -2.87
N ASP A 10 17.45 -13.57 -3.63
CA ASP A 10 17.94 -13.93 -4.96
C ASP A 10 16.77 -14.31 -5.89
N VAL A 11 17.05 -14.42 -7.18
CA VAL A 11 16.07 -14.53 -8.26
C VAL A 11 16.30 -15.80 -9.07
N PHE A 12 15.25 -16.58 -9.25
CA PHE A 12 15.33 -17.93 -9.81
C PHE A 12 14.36 -18.13 -10.97
N THR A 13 14.86 -18.75 -12.04
CA THR A 13 14.04 -19.20 -13.18
C THR A 13 13.97 -20.73 -13.27
N LYS A 14 14.52 -21.45 -12.28
CA LYS A 14 14.53 -22.91 -12.20
C LYS A 14 14.25 -23.37 -10.78
N LEU A 15 13.34 -24.32 -10.64
CA LEU A 15 12.95 -24.89 -9.34
C LEU A 15 14.15 -25.48 -8.56
N ALA A 16 15.04 -26.21 -9.23
CA ALA A 16 16.18 -26.85 -8.56
C ALA A 16 17.12 -25.83 -7.88
N ASP A 17 17.39 -24.71 -8.55
CA ASP A 17 18.25 -23.65 -8.04
C ASP A 17 17.56 -22.91 -6.88
N ALA A 18 16.26 -22.65 -7.00
CA ALA A 18 15.44 -22.04 -5.96
C ALA A 18 15.42 -22.89 -4.67
N VAL A 19 15.23 -24.21 -4.80
CA VAL A 19 15.23 -25.15 -3.66
C VAL A 19 16.60 -25.25 -3.00
N ALA A 20 17.68 -25.16 -3.78
CA ALA A 20 19.04 -25.14 -3.23
C ALA A 20 19.26 -23.88 -2.36
N PHE A 21 18.82 -22.72 -2.84
CA PHE A 21 18.95 -21.45 -2.11
C PHE A 21 18.18 -21.42 -0.79
N LEU A 22 17.02 -22.09 -0.70
CA LEU A 22 16.32 -22.26 0.59
C LEU A 22 17.22 -22.91 1.66
N GLY A 23 18.23 -23.71 1.28
CA GLY A 23 19.21 -24.29 2.21
C GLY A 23 20.21 -23.29 2.79
N GLU A 24 20.33 -22.09 2.22
CA GLU A 24 21.25 -21.04 2.66
C GLU A 24 20.58 -19.99 3.56
N MET A 25 19.30 -20.19 3.86
CA MET A 25 18.43 -19.27 4.58
C MET A 25 17.77 -19.97 5.77
N ASN A 26 17.14 -19.17 6.65
CA ASN A 26 16.32 -19.68 7.74
C ASN A 26 14.87 -19.30 7.50
N ALA A 27 13.96 -20.20 7.87
CA ALA A 27 12.53 -19.92 7.89
C ALA A 27 12.19 -18.78 8.89
N PRO A 28 11.10 -18.01 8.66
CA PRO A 28 10.19 -18.11 7.51
C PRO A 28 10.80 -17.63 6.19
N TYR A 29 10.32 -18.17 5.07
CA TYR A 29 10.76 -17.79 3.71
C TYR A 29 9.69 -16.94 3.04
N VAL A 30 10.10 -15.85 2.38
CA VAL A 30 9.19 -15.03 1.57
C VAL A 30 9.40 -15.37 0.11
N ILE A 31 8.37 -15.88 -0.56
CA ILE A 31 8.38 -16.25 -1.97
C ILE A 31 7.52 -15.25 -2.73
N LYS A 32 8.09 -14.60 -3.74
CA LYS A 32 7.40 -13.62 -4.58
C LYS A 32 7.47 -13.99 -6.06
N ALA A 33 6.36 -13.82 -6.78
CA ALA A 33 6.35 -13.88 -8.25
C ALA A 33 6.99 -12.60 -8.81
N ASP A 34 7.82 -12.74 -9.84
CA ASP A 34 8.36 -11.60 -10.58
C ASP A 34 7.32 -11.12 -11.60
N GLY A 35 6.53 -10.11 -11.22
CA GLY A 35 5.53 -9.50 -12.10
C GLY A 35 4.33 -8.89 -11.37
N LEU A 36 3.37 -8.37 -12.15
CA LEU A 36 2.13 -7.76 -11.63
C LEU A 36 1.14 -8.83 -11.17
N ALA A 37 1.34 -9.37 -9.97
CA ALA A 37 0.45 -10.37 -9.36
C ALA A 37 -0.67 -9.75 -8.49
N ALA A 38 -0.97 -8.46 -8.65
CA ALA A 38 -2.01 -7.73 -7.91
C ALA A 38 -1.98 -7.91 -6.38
N GLY A 39 -0.78 -8.02 -5.79
CA GLY A 39 -0.59 -8.26 -4.35
C GLY A 39 -0.85 -9.71 -3.89
N LYS A 40 -1.22 -10.61 -4.79
CA LYS A 40 -1.43 -12.05 -4.51
C LYS A 40 -0.19 -12.91 -4.72
N GLY A 41 0.86 -12.36 -5.33
CA GLY A 41 2.07 -13.09 -5.68
C GLY A 41 3.08 -13.23 -4.54
N VAL A 42 2.71 -12.93 -3.29
CA VAL A 42 3.61 -13.02 -2.12
C VAL A 42 3.09 -14.08 -1.17
N VAL A 43 3.93 -15.07 -0.87
CA VAL A 43 3.64 -16.16 0.08
C VAL A 43 4.74 -16.18 1.15
N ILE A 44 4.33 -16.41 2.40
CA ILE A 44 5.24 -16.62 3.53
C ILE A 44 5.11 -18.09 3.92
N ALA A 45 6.20 -18.83 3.82
CA ALA A 45 6.27 -20.25 4.18
C ALA A 45 7.04 -20.39 5.50
N ASP A 46 6.41 -20.99 6.51
CA ASP A 46 6.98 -21.15 7.85
C ASP A 46 7.96 -22.32 7.92
N THR A 47 7.90 -23.24 6.95
CA THR A 47 8.79 -24.39 6.83
C THR A 47 9.43 -24.49 5.46
N LYS A 48 10.53 -25.25 5.36
CA LYS A 48 11.21 -25.47 4.08
C LYS A 48 10.36 -26.31 3.14
N GLU A 49 9.61 -27.25 3.69
CA GLU A 49 8.69 -28.12 2.97
C GLU A 49 7.56 -27.30 2.33
N GLU A 50 6.91 -26.42 3.10
CA GLU A 50 5.91 -25.48 2.57
C GLU A 50 6.49 -24.58 1.48
N ALA A 51 7.72 -24.09 1.67
CA ALA A 51 8.40 -23.26 0.67
C ALA A 51 8.64 -24.04 -0.64
N ILE A 52 9.04 -25.31 -0.56
CA ILE A 52 9.25 -26.17 -1.75
C ILE A 52 7.92 -26.43 -2.47
N ASP A 53 6.84 -26.68 -1.74
CA ASP A 53 5.52 -26.90 -2.31
C ASP A 53 5.04 -25.66 -3.07
N GLU A 54 5.15 -24.46 -2.47
CA GLU A 54 4.80 -23.20 -3.12
C GLU A 54 5.69 -22.92 -4.34
N LEU A 55 7.01 -23.13 -4.26
CA LEU A 55 7.88 -23.00 -5.43
C LEU A 55 7.44 -23.93 -6.56
N THR A 56 7.08 -25.17 -6.24
CA THR A 56 6.61 -26.15 -7.24
C THR A 56 5.34 -25.68 -7.91
N GLU A 57 4.38 -25.14 -7.14
CA GLU A 57 3.17 -24.56 -7.70
C GLU A 57 3.45 -23.33 -8.57
N PHE A 58 4.33 -22.43 -8.12
CA PHE A 58 4.73 -21.25 -8.90
C PHE A 58 5.29 -21.67 -10.25
N PHE A 59 6.29 -22.56 -10.27
CA PHE A 59 6.91 -23.05 -11.51
C PHE A 59 5.99 -23.92 -12.38
N SER A 60 4.85 -24.40 -11.85
CA SER A 60 3.81 -25.09 -12.64
C SER A 60 2.94 -24.14 -13.49
N GLY A 61 3.06 -22.82 -13.29
CA GLY A 61 2.34 -21.79 -14.04
C GLY A 61 1.17 -21.15 -13.32
N LYS A 62 1.11 -21.23 -11.98
CA LYS A 62 0.03 -20.66 -11.11
C LYS A 62 -0.31 -19.20 -11.44
N PHE A 63 0.66 -18.39 -11.90
CA PHE A 63 0.48 -16.97 -12.23
C PHE A 63 0.82 -16.62 -13.70
N GLY A 64 0.78 -17.60 -14.62
CA GLY A 64 1.07 -17.36 -16.04
C GLY A 64 2.53 -16.92 -16.27
N ASP A 65 2.77 -15.85 -17.02
CA ASP A 65 4.14 -15.38 -17.32
C ASP A 65 4.89 -14.90 -16.07
N ALA A 66 4.18 -14.42 -15.04
CA ALA A 66 4.78 -14.01 -13.76
C ALA A 66 5.36 -15.19 -12.95
N SER A 67 5.05 -16.43 -13.34
CA SER A 67 5.60 -17.66 -12.77
C SER A 67 6.97 -18.07 -13.36
N GLN A 68 7.45 -17.39 -14.41
CA GLN A 68 8.73 -17.75 -15.05
C GLN A 68 9.95 -17.41 -14.19
N CYS A 69 9.77 -16.49 -13.24
CA CYS A 69 10.82 -15.95 -12.41
C CYS A 69 10.27 -15.74 -10.99
N VAL A 70 10.98 -16.24 -10.00
CA VAL A 70 10.59 -16.22 -8.59
C VAL A 70 11.70 -15.57 -7.78
N ILE A 71 11.31 -14.68 -6.87
CA ILE A 71 12.20 -14.05 -5.91
C ILE A 71 12.00 -14.76 -4.57
N ILE A 72 13.10 -15.16 -3.93
CA ILE A 72 13.10 -15.69 -2.56
C ILE A 72 13.81 -14.70 -1.67
N GLU A 73 13.16 -14.24 -0.59
CA GLU A 73 13.68 -13.25 0.34
C GLU A 73 13.66 -13.75 1.80
N GLU A 74 14.58 -13.21 2.61
CA GLU A 74 14.56 -13.38 4.06
C GLU A 74 13.32 -12.71 4.65
N PHE A 75 12.67 -13.39 5.60
CA PHE A 75 11.60 -12.79 6.36
C PHE A 75 12.14 -11.66 7.25
N LEU A 76 11.56 -10.47 7.11
CA LEU A 76 11.88 -9.31 7.93
C LEU A 76 10.88 -9.17 9.07
N GLN A 77 11.39 -9.08 10.30
CA GLN A 77 10.57 -8.83 11.48
C GLN A 77 10.60 -7.34 11.86
N GLY A 78 9.42 -6.75 12.02
CA GLY A 78 9.26 -5.34 12.36
C GLY A 78 7.80 -4.91 12.25
N TYR A 79 7.58 -3.61 12.09
CA TYR A 79 6.29 -3.08 11.68
C TYR A 79 6.38 -2.48 10.27
N GLU A 80 5.34 -2.69 9.48
CA GLU A 80 5.27 -2.20 8.10
C GLU A 80 4.88 -0.72 8.07
N ILE A 81 5.52 0.04 7.18
CA ILE A 81 5.11 1.40 6.82
C ILE A 81 5.19 1.58 5.30
N SER A 82 4.29 2.40 4.79
CA SER A 82 4.30 2.88 3.41
C SER A 82 4.80 4.32 3.43
N PHE A 83 5.98 4.58 2.87
CA PHE A 83 6.56 5.92 2.83
C PHE A 83 6.58 6.48 1.40
N PHE A 84 6.10 7.71 1.23
CA PHE A 84 5.93 8.32 -0.07
C PHE A 84 6.86 9.49 -0.27
N ALA A 85 7.37 9.63 -1.50
CA ALA A 85 8.11 10.79 -1.96
C ALA A 85 7.80 11.07 -3.43
N ILE A 86 8.00 12.30 -3.88
CA ILE A 86 7.88 12.68 -5.29
C ILE A 86 9.26 13.04 -5.85
N SER A 87 9.61 12.50 -7.02
CA SER A 87 10.88 12.76 -7.68
C SER A 87 10.68 13.44 -9.04
N ASP A 88 11.65 14.28 -9.40
CA ASP A 88 11.77 14.93 -10.70
C ASP A 88 12.91 14.34 -11.57
N GLY A 89 13.40 13.16 -11.17
CA GLY A 89 14.53 12.47 -11.82
C GLY A 89 15.90 12.84 -11.26
N LYS A 90 16.01 13.89 -10.45
CA LYS A 90 17.30 14.31 -9.83
C LYS A 90 17.16 14.59 -8.34
N THR A 91 16.06 15.22 -7.96
CA THR A 91 15.66 15.54 -6.60
C THR A 91 14.48 14.66 -6.20
N ILE A 92 14.39 14.34 -4.91
CA ILE A 92 13.27 13.62 -4.32
C ILE A 92 12.79 14.38 -3.08
N LEU A 93 11.54 14.79 -3.11
CA LEU A 93 10.87 15.54 -2.06
C LEU A 93 10.00 14.56 -1.24
N PRO A 94 10.22 14.42 0.08
CA PRO A 94 9.39 13.54 0.90
C PRO A 94 7.95 14.05 0.95
N LEU A 95 7.00 13.12 0.86
CA LEU A 95 5.61 13.36 1.21
C LEU A 95 5.43 12.98 2.69
N ILE A 96 4.60 11.99 3.00
CA ILE A 96 4.38 11.47 4.35
C ILE A 96 4.22 9.94 4.30
N GLU A 97 4.19 9.35 5.49
CA GLU A 97 3.91 7.95 5.75
C GLU A 97 2.42 7.63 5.85
N ALA A 98 2.09 6.37 5.61
CA ALA A 98 0.84 5.74 5.99
C ALA A 98 1.13 4.29 6.41
N GLN A 99 0.19 3.65 7.09
CA GLN A 99 0.19 2.20 7.25
C GLN A 99 -1.10 1.67 6.65
N ASP A 100 -0.99 0.61 5.85
CA ASP A 100 -2.09 -0.05 5.19
C ASP A 100 -2.40 -1.42 5.80
N HIS A 101 -3.62 -1.89 5.57
CA HIS A 101 -4.07 -3.19 6.03
C HIS A 101 -4.33 -4.11 4.83
N LYS A 102 -3.34 -4.93 4.46
CA LYS A 102 -3.41 -5.76 3.24
C LYS A 102 -4.37 -6.95 3.35
N ARG A 103 -4.51 -7.54 4.54
CA ARG A 103 -5.31 -8.76 4.76
C ARG A 103 -6.81 -8.46 4.68
N ALA A 104 -7.57 -9.38 4.08
CA ALA A 104 -8.98 -9.19 3.75
C ALA A 104 -9.91 -9.05 4.98
N TYR A 105 -9.60 -9.76 6.08
CA TYR A 105 -10.47 -9.89 7.24
C TYR A 105 -9.79 -9.42 8.54
N ASP A 106 -10.62 -9.17 9.55
CA ASP A 106 -10.19 -8.73 10.88
C ASP A 106 -9.15 -9.68 11.51
N GLY A 107 -8.26 -9.11 12.31
CA GLY A 107 -7.13 -9.80 12.94
C GLY A 107 -6.08 -10.24 11.92
N ASP A 108 -5.95 -9.49 10.83
CA ASP A 108 -5.02 -9.73 9.73
C ASP A 108 -5.15 -11.14 9.12
N LYS A 109 -6.40 -11.60 8.95
CA LYS A 109 -6.74 -12.92 8.41
C LYS A 109 -7.12 -12.88 6.94
N GLY A 110 -7.09 -14.05 6.31
CA GLY A 110 -7.49 -14.25 4.92
C GLY A 110 -6.42 -13.88 3.90
N PRO A 111 -6.75 -13.91 2.61
CA PRO A 111 -5.80 -13.60 1.54
C PRO A 111 -5.32 -12.15 1.59
N ASN A 112 -4.14 -11.91 0.99
CA ASN A 112 -3.67 -10.56 0.68
C ASN A 112 -4.61 -9.90 -0.34
N THR A 113 -4.78 -8.59 -0.20
CA THR A 113 -5.60 -7.75 -1.07
C THR A 113 -4.77 -6.55 -1.52
N GLY A 114 -5.33 -5.68 -2.37
CA GLY A 114 -4.73 -4.38 -2.65
C GLY A 114 -4.71 -3.41 -1.45
N GLY A 115 -5.32 -3.76 -0.31
CA GLY A 115 -5.47 -2.93 0.88
C GLY A 115 -6.94 -2.70 1.24
N MET A 116 -7.31 -3.03 2.48
CA MET A 116 -8.66 -2.90 3.07
C MET A 116 -8.84 -1.66 3.95
N GLY A 117 -7.77 -0.90 4.16
CA GLY A 117 -7.80 0.39 4.82
C GLY A 117 -6.39 0.93 4.99
N ALA A 118 -6.29 2.19 5.33
CA ALA A 118 -5.03 2.83 5.67
C ALA A 118 -5.26 3.97 6.66
N TYR A 119 -4.21 4.37 7.34
CA TYR A 119 -4.25 5.54 8.21
C TYR A 119 -2.92 6.30 8.21
N SER A 120 -2.97 7.55 8.62
CA SER A 120 -1.83 8.45 8.72
C SER A 120 -2.14 9.56 9.73
N PRO A 121 -1.21 9.98 10.61
CA PRO A 121 0.18 9.52 10.73
C PRO A 121 0.31 8.13 11.35
N VAL A 122 1.48 7.50 11.17
CA VAL A 122 1.80 6.21 11.80
C VAL A 122 2.47 6.45 13.17
N PRO A 123 1.95 5.90 14.28
CA PRO A 123 2.59 6.03 15.59
C PRO A 123 4.03 5.54 15.58
N GLY A 124 4.92 6.31 16.21
CA GLY A 124 6.36 6.01 16.24
C GLY A 124 7.13 6.42 14.99
N PHE A 125 6.47 6.92 13.94
CA PHE A 125 7.15 7.53 12.80
C PHE A 125 7.56 8.97 13.15
N ASP A 126 8.87 9.21 13.26
CA ASP A 126 9.44 10.51 13.58
C ASP A 126 10.35 11.06 12.49
N LYS A 127 10.86 12.28 12.70
CA LYS A 127 11.74 12.94 11.73
C LYS A 127 13.08 12.22 11.57
N ALA A 128 13.57 11.53 12.61
CA ALA A 128 14.82 10.80 12.54
C ALA A 128 14.66 9.58 11.61
N LEU A 129 13.60 8.79 11.79
CA LEU A 129 13.26 7.68 10.91
C LEU A 129 13.04 8.15 9.47
N GLN A 130 12.30 9.25 9.27
CA GLN A 130 12.13 9.85 7.94
C GLN A 130 13.49 10.17 7.29
N ASN A 131 14.41 10.79 8.04
CA ASN A 131 15.72 11.16 7.51
C ASN A 131 16.55 9.92 7.13
N THR A 132 16.51 8.86 7.95
CA THR A 132 17.17 7.58 7.64
C THR A 132 16.61 6.96 6.37
N ILE A 133 15.28 6.90 6.20
CA ILE A 133 14.65 6.39 4.98
C ILE A 133 15.07 7.20 3.75
N MET A 134 15.10 8.53 3.87
CA MET A 134 15.56 9.38 2.77
C MET A 134 17.03 9.13 2.43
N ALA A 135 17.92 9.08 3.43
CA ALA A 135 19.36 8.98 3.25
C ALA A 135 19.81 7.62 2.74
N ASP A 136 19.23 6.54 3.28
CA ASP A 136 19.75 5.18 3.05
C ASP A 136 18.99 4.44 1.94
N ILE A 137 17.76 4.88 1.63
CA ILE A 137 16.87 4.18 0.69
C ILE A 137 16.53 5.06 -0.51
N LEU A 138 15.84 6.20 -0.31
CA LEU A 138 15.26 6.94 -1.44
C LEU A 138 16.27 7.79 -2.22
N LEU A 139 17.14 8.55 -1.55
CA LEU A 139 18.16 9.38 -2.20
C LEU A 139 19.14 8.53 -3.03
N PRO A 140 19.69 7.41 -2.50
CA PRO A 140 20.54 6.52 -3.30
C PRO A 140 19.79 5.92 -4.48
N THR A 141 18.52 5.54 -4.30
CA THR A 141 17.70 4.97 -5.38
C THR A 141 17.56 5.94 -6.55
N VAL A 142 17.09 7.17 -6.30
CA VAL A 142 16.91 8.17 -7.36
C VAL A 142 18.24 8.59 -7.98
N TYR A 143 19.29 8.75 -7.16
CA TYR A 143 20.63 9.06 -7.64
C TYR A 143 21.16 8.01 -8.63
N HIS A 144 21.07 6.73 -8.26
CA HIS A 144 21.59 5.64 -9.09
C HIS A 144 20.72 5.38 -10.33
N MET A 145 19.40 5.48 -10.22
CA MET A 145 18.50 5.41 -11.38
C MET A 145 18.85 6.47 -12.42
N ASN A 146 19.09 7.71 -11.99
CA ASN A 146 19.54 8.78 -12.87
C ASN A 146 20.93 8.50 -13.48
N LYS A 147 21.89 8.03 -12.67
CA LYS A 147 23.24 7.66 -13.16
C LYS A 147 23.23 6.53 -14.19
N GLU A 148 22.26 5.64 -14.11
CA GLU A 148 22.08 4.52 -15.03
C GLU A 148 21.27 4.89 -16.29
N GLY A 149 20.89 6.16 -16.46
CA GLY A 149 20.14 6.63 -17.63
C GLY A 149 18.64 6.36 -17.56
N CYS A 150 18.13 5.96 -16.40
CA CYS A 150 16.71 5.67 -16.14
C CYS A 150 16.14 6.60 -15.05
N PRO A 151 16.17 7.94 -15.22
CA PRO A 151 15.69 8.86 -14.18
C PRO A 151 14.20 8.62 -13.88
N PHE A 152 13.85 8.57 -12.59
CA PHE A 152 12.48 8.35 -12.15
C PHE A 152 11.77 9.68 -11.90
N ILE A 153 10.65 9.92 -12.60
CA ILE A 153 9.80 11.10 -12.40
C ILE A 153 8.42 10.63 -11.96
N GLY A 154 7.96 11.11 -10.81
CA GLY A 154 6.66 10.76 -10.26
C GLY A 154 6.74 10.39 -8.78
N VAL A 155 5.70 9.72 -8.30
CA VAL A 155 5.60 9.30 -6.90
C VAL A 155 6.29 7.96 -6.72
N LEU A 156 7.27 7.96 -5.83
CA LEU A 156 7.95 6.76 -5.37
C LEU A 156 7.36 6.37 -4.01
N PHE A 157 6.67 5.25 -3.98
CA PHE A 157 6.19 4.58 -2.78
C PHE A 157 7.23 3.53 -2.41
N ALA A 158 7.84 3.66 -1.24
CA ALA A 158 8.62 2.60 -0.60
C ALA A 158 7.77 1.85 0.45
N GLY A 159 7.51 0.57 0.22
CA GLY A 159 7.03 -0.34 1.26
C GLY A 159 8.22 -0.74 2.12
N LEU A 160 8.16 -0.49 3.42
CA LEU A 160 9.28 -0.64 4.32
C LEU A 160 8.90 -1.50 5.52
N MET A 161 9.84 -2.32 5.97
CA MET A 161 9.80 -2.95 7.28
C MET A 161 10.72 -2.15 8.22
N VAL A 162 10.17 -1.59 9.29
CA VAL A 162 10.99 -0.96 10.34
C VAL A 162 11.40 -2.05 11.33
N THR A 163 12.64 -2.51 11.18
CA THR A 163 13.25 -3.56 11.99
C THR A 163 14.01 -2.98 13.18
N ARG A 164 14.53 -3.84 14.06
CA ARG A 164 15.44 -3.41 15.15
C ARG A 164 16.73 -2.76 14.64
N ASP A 165 17.16 -3.12 13.43
CA ASP A 165 18.39 -2.61 12.81
C ASP A 165 18.14 -1.38 11.92
N GLY A 166 16.89 -0.89 11.87
CA GLY A 166 16.48 0.24 11.02
C GLY A 166 15.50 -0.16 9.90
N PRO A 167 15.12 0.81 9.05
CA PRO A 167 14.19 0.57 7.94
C PRO A 167 14.86 -0.27 6.84
N LYS A 168 14.15 -1.27 6.35
CA LYS A 168 14.54 -2.09 5.20
C LYS A 168 13.45 -2.01 4.14
N LEU A 169 13.85 -1.86 2.88
CA LEU A 169 12.96 -1.88 1.73
C LEU A 169 12.37 -3.29 1.56
N ILE A 170 11.05 -3.35 1.39
CA ILE A 170 10.30 -4.56 1.00
C ILE A 170 10.06 -4.53 -0.51
N GLU A 171 9.56 -3.39 -1.00
CA GLU A 171 9.22 -3.20 -2.42
C GLU A 171 9.11 -1.71 -2.76
N TYR A 172 9.23 -1.42 -4.06
CA TYR A 172 8.87 -0.13 -4.62
C TYR A 172 7.58 -0.22 -5.42
N ASN A 173 6.71 0.77 -5.23
CA ASN A 173 5.62 1.07 -6.13
C ASN A 173 5.91 2.42 -6.82
N VAL A 174 5.69 2.48 -8.14
CA VAL A 174 6.04 3.63 -8.99
C VAL A 174 4.87 4.61 -9.19
N ARG A 175 3.99 4.67 -8.21
CA ARG A 175 2.78 5.52 -8.18
C ARG A 175 2.31 5.69 -6.74
N PHE A 176 1.28 6.51 -6.54
CA PHE A 176 0.52 6.49 -5.30
C PHE A 176 -0.05 5.08 -5.00
N GLY A 177 -0.07 4.75 -3.71
CA GLY A 177 -0.75 3.59 -3.16
C GLY A 177 -2.27 3.82 -3.15
N ASP A 178 -3.01 2.73 -3.06
CA ASP A 178 -4.46 2.76 -2.86
C ASP A 178 -4.75 1.61 -1.90
N PRO A 179 -5.16 1.88 -0.64
CA PRO A 179 -5.87 3.09 -0.20
C PRO A 179 -5.06 4.23 0.46
N GLU A 180 -3.72 4.22 0.38
CA GLU A 180 -2.90 5.22 1.07
C GLU A 180 -3.06 6.64 0.51
N CYS A 181 -3.29 6.79 -0.80
CA CYS A 181 -3.48 8.10 -1.43
C CYS A 181 -4.63 8.89 -0.78
N GLN A 182 -5.72 8.20 -0.43
CA GLN A 182 -6.91 8.79 0.18
C GLN A 182 -6.57 9.48 1.49
N VAL A 183 -5.75 8.85 2.34
CA VAL A 183 -5.34 9.45 3.63
C VAL A 183 -4.31 10.56 3.42
N LEU A 184 -3.38 10.38 2.48
CA LEU A 184 -2.39 11.40 2.12
C LEU A 184 -3.08 12.68 1.62
N MET A 185 -3.96 12.57 0.64
CA MET A 185 -4.61 13.73 0.02
C MET A 185 -5.53 14.48 0.98
N ARG A 186 -6.08 13.80 1.99
CA ARG A 186 -6.86 14.45 3.05
C ARG A 186 -5.99 15.21 4.06
N ARG A 187 -4.72 14.83 4.24
CA ARG A 187 -3.78 15.56 5.10
C ARG A 187 -3.01 16.66 4.37
N LEU A 188 -2.90 16.62 3.04
CA LEU A 188 -2.13 17.60 2.27
C LEU A 188 -2.77 19.00 2.32
N LYS A 189 -2.00 20.01 2.75
CA LYS A 189 -2.42 21.43 2.73
C LYS A 189 -1.81 22.21 1.56
N SER A 190 -0.66 21.76 1.05
CA SER A 190 -0.06 22.33 -0.16
C SER A 190 -0.86 21.98 -1.42
N ASP A 191 -0.71 22.76 -2.49
CA ASP A 191 -1.34 22.45 -3.77
C ASP A 191 -0.59 21.30 -4.47
N LEU A 192 -1.26 20.16 -4.61
CA LEU A 192 -0.69 18.98 -5.27
C LEU A 192 -0.32 19.24 -6.73
N VAL A 193 -1.09 20.06 -7.45
CA VAL A 193 -0.86 20.37 -8.86
C VAL A 193 0.45 21.14 -9.02
N GLU A 194 0.72 22.12 -8.14
CA GLU A 194 1.99 22.86 -8.16
C GLU A 194 3.19 21.93 -7.97
N VAL A 195 3.09 21.00 -7.02
CA VAL A 195 4.14 20.01 -6.72
C VAL A 195 4.38 19.08 -7.91
N MET A 196 3.31 18.55 -8.51
CA MET A 196 3.43 17.69 -9.70
C MET A 196 4.01 18.46 -10.89
N GLN A 197 3.63 19.72 -11.10
CA GLN A 197 4.20 20.56 -12.15
C GLN A 197 5.68 20.84 -11.92
N ALA A 198 6.09 21.08 -10.68
CA ALA A 198 7.51 21.23 -10.33
C ALA A 198 8.29 19.93 -10.62
N ALA A 199 7.71 18.77 -10.31
CA ALA A 199 8.30 17.47 -10.62
C ALA A 199 8.50 17.26 -12.13
N VAL A 200 7.49 17.54 -12.95
CA VAL A 200 7.60 17.42 -14.41
C VAL A 200 8.65 18.40 -14.99
N LYS A 201 8.83 19.57 -14.37
CA LYS A 201 9.77 20.60 -14.82
C LYS A 201 11.20 20.43 -14.28
N GLY A 202 11.48 19.45 -13.43
CA GLY A 202 12.82 19.31 -12.82
C GLY A 202 13.14 20.40 -11.79
N ALA A 203 12.12 20.92 -11.10
CA ALA A 203 12.21 22.09 -10.23
C ALA A 203 11.93 21.77 -8.74
N LEU A 204 12.05 20.51 -8.31
CA LEU A 204 11.77 20.15 -6.91
C LEU A 204 12.84 20.64 -5.93
N LEU A 205 14.07 20.89 -6.40
CA LEU A 205 15.17 21.37 -5.54
C LEU A 205 14.83 22.68 -4.83
N ASP A 206 14.18 23.59 -5.54
CA ASP A 206 13.80 24.92 -5.05
C ASP A 206 12.34 24.96 -4.56
N PHE A 207 11.63 23.83 -4.61
CA PHE A 207 10.23 23.77 -4.19
C PHE A 207 10.12 23.76 -2.65
N PRO A 208 9.23 24.56 -2.04
CA PRO A 208 9.11 24.62 -0.59
C PRO A 208 8.67 23.27 -0.01
N ALA A 209 9.05 23.02 1.25
CA ALA A 209 8.56 21.86 1.99
C ALA A 209 7.02 21.84 2.01
N LEU A 210 6.44 20.66 1.78
CA LEU A 210 5.00 20.49 1.77
C LEU A 210 4.41 20.68 3.16
N LYS A 211 3.25 21.33 3.20
CA LYS A 211 2.49 21.54 4.43
C LYS A 211 1.45 20.44 4.56
N TRP A 212 1.37 19.87 5.75
CA TRP A 212 0.44 18.80 6.08
C TRP A 212 -0.42 19.16 7.29
N SER A 213 -1.55 18.50 7.43
CA SER A 213 -2.36 18.52 8.64
C SER A 213 -1.79 17.54 9.66
N ASP A 214 -1.73 17.96 10.92
CA ASP A 214 -1.36 17.09 12.04
C ASP A 214 -2.54 16.21 12.48
N GLU A 215 -3.76 16.55 12.05
CA GLU A 215 -4.97 15.77 12.33
C GLU A 215 -4.89 14.40 11.63
N PRO A 216 -5.06 13.30 12.37
CA PRO A 216 -5.08 11.96 11.81
C PRO A 216 -6.23 11.74 10.83
N VAL A 217 -5.96 10.93 9.81
CA VAL A 217 -6.93 10.49 8.82
C VAL A 217 -6.90 8.97 8.72
N VAL A 218 -8.08 8.38 8.72
CA VAL A 218 -8.30 6.94 8.53
C VAL A 218 -9.16 6.75 7.29
N ASN A 219 -8.84 5.73 6.51
CA ASN A 219 -9.66 5.26 5.40
C ASN A 219 -10.03 3.79 5.61
N VAL A 220 -11.33 3.51 5.58
CA VAL A 220 -11.87 2.14 5.59
C VAL A 220 -12.37 1.81 4.19
N VAL A 221 -11.87 0.73 3.60
CA VAL A 221 -12.35 0.25 2.30
C VAL A 221 -13.58 -0.62 2.49
N MET A 222 -14.65 -0.30 1.77
CA MET A 222 -15.80 -1.17 1.59
C MET A 222 -15.68 -1.92 0.27
N ALA A 223 -15.56 -3.23 0.38
CA ALA A 223 -15.36 -4.16 -0.73
C ALA A 223 -16.62 -4.97 -1.01
N ALA A 224 -16.77 -5.44 -2.24
CA ALA A 224 -17.85 -6.34 -2.62
C ALA A 224 -17.62 -7.71 -1.98
N LYS A 225 -18.67 -8.30 -1.38
CA LYS A 225 -18.59 -9.65 -0.81
C LYS A 225 -17.99 -10.64 -1.81
N GLY A 226 -16.99 -11.39 -1.37
CA GLY A 226 -16.21 -12.33 -2.17
C GLY A 226 -14.82 -11.81 -2.58
N TYR A 227 -14.59 -10.50 -2.58
CA TYR A 227 -13.24 -9.94 -2.76
C TYR A 227 -12.27 -10.46 -1.67
N PRO A 228 -11.03 -10.84 -2.02
CA PRO A 228 -10.32 -10.63 -3.29
C PRO A 228 -10.50 -11.72 -4.35
N GLU A 229 -11.35 -12.71 -4.11
CA GLU A 229 -11.67 -13.77 -5.09
C GLU A 229 -12.83 -13.33 -6.00
N GLU A 230 -13.73 -14.24 -6.35
CA GLU A 230 -14.90 -13.91 -7.17
C GLU A 230 -15.91 -13.07 -6.38
N TYR A 231 -16.36 -11.96 -6.97
CA TYR A 231 -17.36 -11.07 -6.41
C TYR A 231 -18.37 -10.64 -7.48
N LYS A 232 -19.57 -10.28 -7.04
CA LYS A 232 -20.64 -9.78 -7.93
C LYS A 232 -20.54 -8.26 -8.10
N LYS A 233 -20.93 -7.80 -9.28
CA LYS A 233 -21.07 -6.37 -9.62
C LYS A 233 -22.54 -6.02 -9.83
N GLY A 234 -22.85 -4.73 -9.84
CA GLY A 234 -24.16 -4.21 -10.21
C GLY A 234 -25.14 -4.02 -9.04
N SER A 235 -24.74 -4.35 -7.81
CA SER A 235 -25.58 -4.12 -6.63
C SER A 235 -25.67 -2.64 -6.31
N GLN A 236 -26.87 -2.19 -5.94
CA GLN A 236 -27.17 -0.79 -5.68
C GLN A 236 -26.50 -0.30 -4.40
N ILE A 237 -26.02 0.95 -4.43
CA ILE A 237 -25.38 1.63 -3.31
C ILE A 237 -26.14 2.94 -3.05
N LYS A 238 -26.42 3.25 -1.78
CA LYS A 238 -27.09 4.50 -1.36
C LYS A 238 -26.36 5.17 -0.20
N GLY A 239 -26.70 6.43 0.06
CA GLY A 239 -26.31 7.16 1.27
C GLY A 239 -24.99 7.93 1.22
N ILE A 240 -24.26 7.84 0.10
CA ILE A 240 -22.97 8.53 -0.08
C ILE A 240 -23.12 10.05 -0.03
N GLU A 241 -24.18 10.59 -0.64
CA GLU A 241 -24.42 12.03 -0.66
C GLU A 241 -24.68 12.56 0.75
N ALA A 242 -25.42 11.83 1.59
CA ALA A 242 -25.65 12.18 2.98
C ALA A 242 -24.37 12.08 3.83
N ALA A 243 -23.61 10.99 3.66
CA ALA A 243 -22.31 10.82 4.33
C ALA A 243 -21.33 11.96 4.04
N ASN A 244 -21.29 12.46 2.80
CA ASN A 244 -20.41 13.55 2.40
C ASN A 244 -20.82 14.93 2.93
N LEU A 245 -21.98 15.07 3.61
CA LEU A 245 -22.37 16.30 4.30
C LEU A 245 -21.78 16.40 5.71
N GLU A 246 -21.34 15.29 6.29
CA GLU A 246 -20.64 15.27 7.58
C GLU A 246 -19.26 15.94 7.44
N ASP A 247 -18.97 16.86 8.36
CA ASP A 247 -17.66 17.49 8.38
C ASP A 247 -16.56 16.46 8.66
N GLY A 248 -15.39 16.64 8.06
CA GLY A 248 -14.25 15.72 8.16
C GLY A 248 -14.46 14.34 7.52
N ILE A 249 -15.63 14.05 6.92
CA ILE A 249 -15.88 12.82 6.15
C ILE A 249 -15.70 13.07 4.65
N ARG A 250 -15.14 12.08 3.97
CA ARG A 250 -15.12 12.01 2.51
C ARG A 250 -15.26 10.57 2.06
N ILE A 251 -16.24 10.33 1.19
CA ILE A 251 -16.38 9.05 0.49
C ILE A 251 -15.68 9.16 -0.88
N PHE A 252 -14.59 8.43 -1.07
CA PHE A 252 -13.97 8.27 -2.39
C PHE A 252 -14.54 7.05 -3.11
N HIS A 253 -14.90 7.23 -4.37
CA HIS A 253 -15.35 6.15 -5.23
C HIS A 253 -14.14 5.37 -5.77
N ALA A 254 -14.14 4.05 -5.61
CA ALA A 254 -13.21 3.15 -6.30
C ALA A 254 -13.96 2.46 -7.45
N GLY A 255 -14.35 1.19 -7.26
CA GLY A 255 -15.12 0.43 -8.24
C GLY A 255 -16.62 0.73 -8.18
N THR A 256 -17.07 1.91 -8.62
CA THR A 256 -18.50 2.22 -8.77
C THR A 256 -18.85 2.61 -10.20
N SER A 257 -20.13 2.50 -10.58
CA SER A 257 -20.66 3.01 -11.85
C SER A 257 -22.06 3.59 -11.65
N ARG A 258 -22.44 4.53 -12.52
CA ARG A 258 -23.83 5.00 -12.64
C ARG A 258 -24.36 4.61 -14.01
N GLY A 259 -25.52 3.95 -14.03
CA GLY A 259 -26.24 3.62 -15.26
C GLY A 259 -27.02 4.81 -15.80
N ALA A 260 -27.71 4.61 -16.93
CA ALA A 260 -28.62 5.61 -17.50
C ALA A 260 -29.79 5.97 -16.57
N ASP A 261 -30.11 5.09 -15.61
CA ASP A 261 -31.10 5.31 -14.56
C ASP A 261 -30.59 6.20 -13.41
N GLY A 262 -29.33 6.65 -13.47
CA GLY A 262 -28.69 7.47 -12.44
C GLY A 262 -28.34 6.73 -11.14
N ILE A 263 -28.71 5.45 -11.03
CA ILE A 263 -28.50 4.65 -9.83
C ILE A 263 -27.02 4.22 -9.75
N LEU A 264 -26.41 4.52 -8.61
CA LEU A 264 -25.05 4.11 -8.31
C LEU A 264 -24.99 2.62 -7.96
N ARG A 265 -23.99 1.93 -8.52
CA ARG A 265 -23.79 0.49 -8.37
C ARG A 265 -22.33 0.13 -8.12
N SER A 266 -22.13 -1.02 -7.49
CA SER A 266 -20.82 -1.66 -7.38
C SER A 266 -20.31 -2.10 -8.76
N ASN A 267 -19.04 -1.90 -9.04
CA ASN A 267 -18.41 -2.24 -10.32
C ASN A 267 -16.94 -2.70 -10.19
N GLY A 268 -16.49 -3.01 -8.97
CA GLY A 268 -15.13 -3.51 -8.71
C GLY A 268 -15.07 -4.26 -7.38
N GLY A 269 -13.90 -4.83 -7.07
CA GLY A 269 -13.67 -5.56 -5.83
C GLY A 269 -13.68 -4.62 -4.63
N ARG A 270 -12.86 -3.57 -4.67
CA ARG A 270 -12.94 -2.42 -3.76
C ARG A 270 -13.86 -1.37 -4.36
N VAL A 271 -14.82 -0.88 -3.59
CA VAL A 271 -15.95 -0.11 -4.13
C VAL A 271 -15.99 1.29 -3.56
N LEU A 272 -15.96 1.43 -2.23
CA LEU A 272 -15.94 2.72 -1.55
C LEU A 272 -14.76 2.82 -0.60
N ASN A 273 -14.35 4.04 -0.34
CA ASN A 273 -13.33 4.42 0.63
C ASN A 273 -13.97 5.43 1.58
N ILE A 274 -14.28 5.00 2.80
CA ILE A 274 -14.88 5.83 3.84
C ILE A 274 -13.71 6.46 4.59
N THR A 275 -13.39 7.71 4.25
CA THR A 275 -12.26 8.44 4.82
C THR A 275 -12.74 9.46 5.84
N ALA A 276 -12.19 9.41 7.05
CA ALA A 276 -12.52 10.30 8.14
C ALA A 276 -11.27 10.96 8.72
N GLN A 277 -11.39 12.23 9.07
CA GLN A 277 -10.39 13.00 9.78
C GLN A 277 -10.86 13.24 11.22
N GLY A 278 -9.95 13.20 12.19
CA GLY A 278 -10.25 13.40 13.60
C GLY A 278 -9.12 14.14 14.33
N LYS A 279 -9.34 14.55 15.58
CA LYS A 279 -8.30 15.18 16.42
C LYS A 279 -7.33 14.15 17.00
N SER A 280 -7.74 12.88 17.04
CA SER A 280 -6.91 11.72 17.36
C SER A 280 -7.20 10.60 16.37
N LEU A 281 -6.31 9.60 16.34
CA LEU A 281 -6.49 8.42 15.47
C LEU A 281 -7.76 7.65 15.86
N ASP A 282 -7.99 7.44 17.17
CA ASP A 282 -9.19 6.80 17.71
C ASP A 282 -10.48 7.52 17.26
N GLU A 283 -10.49 8.86 17.34
CA GLU A 283 -11.64 9.66 16.88
C GLU A 283 -11.87 9.49 15.38
N ALA A 284 -10.82 9.50 14.56
CA ALA A 284 -10.93 9.30 13.12
C ALA A 284 -11.47 7.90 12.78
N VAL A 285 -11.00 6.85 13.46
CA VAL A 285 -11.51 5.48 13.32
C VAL A 285 -12.99 5.42 13.65
N ARG A 286 -13.39 5.93 14.83
CA ARG A 286 -14.78 5.93 15.27
C ARG A 286 -15.68 6.67 14.28
N ARG A 287 -15.27 7.86 13.81
CA ARG A 287 -16.02 8.65 12.82
C ARG A 287 -16.20 7.91 11.49
N ALA A 288 -15.18 7.20 11.01
CA ALA A 288 -15.30 6.42 9.78
C ALA A 288 -16.37 5.32 9.92
N TYR A 289 -16.35 4.57 11.01
CA TYR A 289 -17.33 3.50 11.24
C TYR A 289 -18.75 4.04 11.55
N ASP A 290 -18.87 5.09 12.38
CA ASP A 290 -20.15 5.74 12.66
C ASP A 290 -20.80 6.25 11.36
N CYS A 291 -20.02 6.87 10.48
CA CYS A 291 -20.48 7.30 9.15
C CYS A 291 -20.94 6.10 8.31
N LEU A 292 -20.15 5.03 8.27
CA LEU A 292 -20.46 3.84 7.50
C LEU A 292 -21.79 3.23 7.95
N ASP A 293 -21.94 3.02 9.26
CA ASP A 293 -23.09 2.34 9.86
C ASP A 293 -24.37 3.18 9.83
N THR A 294 -24.22 4.51 9.85
CA THR A 294 -25.37 5.43 9.82
C THR A 294 -25.88 5.69 8.41
N TYR A 295 -24.98 5.90 7.45
CA TYR A 295 -25.35 6.46 6.15
C TYR A 295 -25.31 5.44 5.02
N ILE A 296 -24.35 4.52 4.99
CA ILE A 296 -24.08 3.70 3.80
C ILE A 296 -25.01 2.48 3.78
N ASP A 297 -25.95 2.46 2.82
CA ASP A 297 -26.81 1.31 2.54
C ASP A 297 -26.26 0.55 1.32
N TRP A 298 -25.50 -0.50 1.60
CA TRP A 298 -25.02 -1.46 0.61
C TRP A 298 -24.84 -2.87 1.22
N PRO A 299 -25.90 -3.70 1.22
CA PRO A 299 -25.88 -5.02 1.87
C PRO A 299 -24.91 -6.03 1.27
N ASP A 300 -24.48 -5.81 0.01
CA ASP A 300 -23.51 -6.67 -0.69
C ASP A 300 -22.05 -6.24 -0.47
N GLY A 301 -21.83 -5.22 0.36
CA GLY A 301 -20.49 -4.82 0.79
C GLY A 301 -20.06 -5.48 2.10
N PHE A 302 -18.76 -5.47 2.36
CA PHE A 302 -18.16 -5.78 3.66
C PHE A 302 -16.96 -4.86 3.92
N VAL A 303 -16.59 -4.72 5.19
CA VAL A 303 -15.41 -3.99 5.66
C VAL A 303 -14.68 -4.81 6.70
N ARG A 304 -13.41 -4.47 6.92
CA ARG A 304 -12.75 -4.75 8.20
C ARG A 304 -13.25 -3.80 9.28
N ARG A 305 -13.30 -4.25 10.53
CA ARG A 305 -13.71 -3.47 11.71
C ARG A 305 -12.55 -3.14 12.66
N ASP A 306 -11.32 -3.47 12.25
CA ASP A 306 -10.09 -3.31 13.03
C ASP A 306 -9.03 -2.45 12.32
N ILE A 307 -9.42 -1.64 11.33
CA ILE A 307 -8.47 -0.68 10.72
C ILE A 307 -7.86 0.22 11.80
N ALA A 308 -6.53 0.32 11.79
CA ALA A 308 -5.67 0.98 12.78
C ALA A 308 -5.57 0.32 14.18
N HIS A 309 -6.10 -0.90 14.40
CA HIS A 309 -6.09 -1.53 15.73
C HIS A 309 -4.70 -1.71 16.36
N ASN A 310 -3.65 -1.95 15.56
CA ASN A 310 -2.27 -2.09 16.08
C ASN A 310 -1.66 -0.76 16.54
N ALA A 311 -2.25 0.36 16.13
CA ALA A 311 -1.80 1.71 16.46
C ALA A 311 -2.54 2.33 17.66
N LEU A 312 -3.65 1.72 18.09
CA LEU A 312 -4.50 2.16 19.21
C LEU A 312 -4.24 1.30 20.45
#